data_AF-A0A524JS75-F1
#
_entry.id   AF-A0A524JS75-F1
#
_cell.length_a   1.000
_cell.length_b   1.000
_cell.length_c   1.000
_cell.angle_alpha   90.00
_cell.angle_beta   90.00
_cell.angle_gamma   90.00
#
_symmetry.space_group_name_H-M   'P 1'
#
loop_
_entity.id
_entity.type
_entity.pdbx_description
1 polymer ?
#
loop_
_entity_poly.entity_id
_entity_poly.type
_entity_poly.pdbx_seq_one_letter_code
_entity_poly.pdbx_strand_id
1 'polypeptide(L)'
;MLEICQSSAQEITGPALLEKAITYHDPNGKWASFKGKLSITMTSPNAKERNSDIMIDLQRQYFSLSSTTDGNTLGYTVESGACTLSLNGSATFSEEEAKTYRLTCDRAIT
;
A
#
# COMPACT_ATOMS: atom_id res chain seq x y z
N MET A 1 -38.76 -36.25 7.47
CA MET A 1 -39.02 -35.12 6.55
C MET A 1 -37.86 -34.15 6.74
N LEU A 2 -37.01 -33.97 5.73
CA LEU A 2 -35.82 -33.12 5.83
C LEU A 2 -36.21 -31.73 5.30
N GLU A 3 -36.23 -30.71 6.15
CA GLU A 3 -36.46 -29.33 5.74
C GLU A 3 -35.15 -28.73 5.20
N ILE A 4 -35.14 -28.38 3.92
CA ILE A 4 -34.05 -27.65 3.28
C ILE A 4 -34.33 -26.16 3.48
N CYS A 5 -33.47 -25.49 4.25
CA CYS A 5 -33.50 -24.05 4.41
C CYS A 5 -32.97 -23.42 3.11
N GLN A 6 -33.85 -22.81 2.29
CA GLN A 6 -33.42 -22.03 1.13
C GLN A 6 -32.76 -20.73 1.62
N SER A 7 -31.44 -20.62 1.45
CA SER A 7 -30.75 -19.34 1.54
C SER A 7 -30.95 -18.56 0.25
N SER A 8 -31.53 -17.35 0.35
CA SER A 8 -31.47 -16.38 -0.73
C SER A 8 -30.16 -15.60 -0.62
N ALA A 9 -29.34 -15.63 -1.68
CA ALA A 9 -28.25 -14.67 -1.82
C ALA A 9 -28.85 -13.30 -2.18
N GLN A 10 -28.22 -12.21 -1.73
CA GLN A 10 -28.62 -10.86 -2.14
C GLN A 10 -28.39 -10.69 -3.65
N GLU A 11 -29.44 -10.35 -4.40
CA GLU A 11 -29.30 -9.88 -5.78
C GLU A 11 -28.78 -8.44 -5.78
N ILE A 12 -27.46 -8.28 -5.70
CA ILE A 12 -26.80 -6.97 -5.79
C ILE A 12 -26.07 -6.82 -7.12
N THR A 13 -26.25 -5.67 -7.77
CA THR A 13 -25.50 -5.33 -8.99
C THR A 13 -24.10 -4.83 -8.64
N GLY A 14 -23.16 -4.96 -9.58
CA GLY A 14 -21.80 -4.44 -9.40
C GLY A 14 -21.73 -2.97 -9.00
N PRO A 15 -22.46 -2.05 -9.67
CA PRO A 15 -22.51 -0.64 -9.29
C PRO A 15 -23.08 -0.41 -7.88
N ALA A 16 -24.14 -1.12 -7.51
CA ALA A 16 -24.73 -0.99 -6.18
C ALA A 16 -23.77 -1.48 -5.07
N LEU A 17 -23.00 -2.53 -5.36
CA LEU A 17 -21.95 -3.02 -4.46
C LEU A 17 -20.84 -1.98 -4.30
N LEU A 18 -20.38 -1.37 -5.39
CA LEU A 18 -19.34 -0.35 -5.36
C LEU A 18 -19.76 0.87 -4.54
N GLU A 19 -20.96 1.41 -4.79
CA GLU A 19 -21.51 2.55 -4.05
C GLU A 19 -21.58 2.27 -2.54
N LYS A 20 -22.04 1.07 -2.17
CA LYS A 20 -22.10 0.64 -0.77
C LYS A 20 -20.72 0.51 -0.14
N ALA A 21 -19.74 -0.04 -0.86
CA ALA A 21 -18.38 -0.18 -0.36
C ALA A 21 -17.72 1.20 -0.14
N ILE A 22 -17.87 2.12 -1.09
CA ILE A 22 -17.37 3.50 -0.95
C ILE A 22 -18.02 4.18 0.27
N THR A 23 -19.35 4.11 0.38
CA THR A 23 -20.09 4.73 1.50
C THR A 23 -19.70 4.13 2.85
N TYR A 24 -19.48 2.81 2.90
CA TYR A 24 -19.08 2.13 4.13
C TYR A 24 -17.68 2.52 4.59
N HIS A 25 -16.72 2.62 3.66
CA HIS A 25 -15.33 2.94 3.99
C HIS A 25 -15.05 4.45 4.13
N ASP A 26 -15.86 5.32 3.51
CA ASP A 26 -15.74 6.78 3.60
C ASP A 26 -17.10 7.48 3.81
N PRO A 27 -17.77 7.29 4.96
CA PRO A 27 -19.10 7.83 5.21
C PRO A 27 -19.14 9.38 5.25
N ASN A 28 -17.99 10.04 5.37
CA ASN A 28 -17.87 11.49 5.49
C ASN A 28 -17.19 12.15 4.28
N GLY A 29 -16.95 11.41 3.20
CA GLY A 29 -16.33 11.93 1.97
C GLY A 29 -14.93 12.53 2.19
N LYS A 30 -14.13 11.98 3.11
CA LYS A 30 -12.80 12.47 3.48
C LYS A 30 -11.69 11.89 2.62
N TRP A 31 -11.96 10.86 1.82
CA TRP A 31 -10.98 10.18 0.99
C TRP A 31 -10.27 11.16 0.06
N ALA A 32 -10.97 12.04 -0.66
CA ALA A 32 -10.34 13.00 -1.58
C ALA A 32 -9.34 13.96 -0.92
N SER A 33 -9.43 14.15 0.41
CA SER A 33 -8.53 14.98 1.23
C SER A 33 -7.59 14.14 2.11
N PHE A 34 -7.52 12.83 1.90
CA PHE A 34 -6.79 11.94 2.79
C PHE A 34 -5.30 12.26 2.81
N LYS A 35 -4.81 12.43 4.03
CA LYS A 35 -3.40 12.57 4.36
C LYS A 35 -3.14 11.76 5.62
N GLY A 36 -2.24 10.79 5.52
CA GLY A 36 -2.00 9.87 6.61
C GLY A 36 -0.63 9.22 6.57
N LYS A 37 -0.22 8.73 7.74
CA LYS A 37 0.94 7.86 7.91
C LYS A 37 0.45 6.56 8.55
N LEU A 38 0.91 5.44 8.01
CA LEU A 38 0.67 4.11 8.56
C LEU A 38 2.03 3.44 8.79
N SER A 39 2.30 3.07 10.04
CA SER A 39 3.48 2.30 10.43
C SER A 39 3.06 0.84 10.63
N ILE A 40 3.73 -0.08 9.93
CA ILE A 40 3.45 -1.51 9.94
C ILE A 40 4.71 -2.25 10.38
N THR A 41 4.57 -3.09 11.39
CA THR A 41 5.60 -4.05 11.79
C THR A 41 5.16 -5.44 11.32
N MET A 42 5.93 -6.06 10.43
CA MET A 42 5.70 -7.41 9.93
C MET A 42 6.69 -8.38 10.58
N THR A 43 6.16 -9.42 11.20
CA THR A 43 6.93 -10.52 11.80
C THR A 43 6.62 -11.83 11.08
N SER A 44 7.62 -12.72 10.98
CA SER A 44 7.44 -14.05 10.40
C SER A 44 8.42 -15.03 11.07
N PRO A 45 8.05 -16.33 11.21
CA PRO A 45 8.98 -17.32 11.74
C PRO A 45 10.30 -17.33 10.95
N ASN A 46 11.43 -17.34 11.65
CA ASN A 46 12.78 -17.39 11.08
C ASN A 46 13.19 -16.19 10.20
N ALA A 47 12.39 -15.11 10.16
CA ALA A 47 12.74 -13.89 9.44
C ALA A 47 13.02 -12.73 10.41
N LYS A 48 13.85 -11.78 9.97
CA LYS A 48 13.99 -10.50 10.67
C LYS A 48 12.68 -9.72 10.56
N GLU A 49 12.39 -8.96 11.59
CA GLU A 49 11.28 -8.02 11.59
C GLU A 49 11.45 -7.00 10.45
N ARG A 50 10.35 -6.74 9.72
CA ARG A 50 10.30 -5.67 8.74
C ARG A 50 9.42 -4.54 9.26
N ASN A 51 10.01 -3.38 9.47
CA ASN A 51 9.29 -2.17 9.81
C ASN A 51 9.03 -1.36 8.54
N SER A 52 7.80 -0.88 8.34
CA SER A 52 7.41 -0.14 7.15
C SER A 52 6.63 1.10 7.52
N ASP A 53 6.97 2.22 6.90
CA ASP A 53 6.22 3.46 6.97
C ASP A 53 5.63 3.75 5.60
N ILE A 54 4.30 3.84 5.54
CA ILE A 54 3.53 4.26 4.38
C ILE A 54 3.03 5.68 4.64
N MET A 55 3.25 6.59 3.70
CA MET A 55 2.66 7.93 3.72
C MET A 55 1.86 8.15 2.46
N ILE A 56 0.67 8.70 2.63
CA ILE A 56 -0.24 9.04 1.54
C ILE A 56 -0.68 10.48 1.76
N ASP A 57 -0.60 11.31 0.72
CA ASP A 57 -1.17 12.65 0.66
C ASP A 57 -1.81 12.82 -0.72
N LEU A 58 -3.12 12.59 -0.80
CA LEU A 58 -3.84 12.55 -2.08
C LEU A 58 -3.94 13.92 -2.73
N GLN A 59 -3.99 15.00 -1.95
CA GLN A 59 -4.01 16.37 -2.49
C GLN A 59 -2.70 16.72 -3.20
N ARG A 60 -1.57 16.18 -2.71
CA ARG A 60 -0.25 16.34 -3.34
C ARG A 60 0.09 15.28 -4.39
N GLN A 61 -0.82 14.32 -4.63
CA GLN A 61 -0.54 13.13 -5.44
C GLN A 61 0.76 12.43 -4.98
N TYR A 62 0.92 12.30 -3.66
CA TYR A 62 2.12 11.79 -3.02
C TYR A 62 1.85 10.45 -2.33
N PHE A 63 2.69 9.48 -2.62
CA PHE A 63 2.77 8.20 -1.95
C PHE A 63 4.24 7.90 -1.63
N SER A 64 4.54 7.43 -0.42
CA SER A 64 5.85 6.87 -0.12
C SER A 64 5.76 5.63 0.74
N LEU A 65 6.62 4.66 0.48
CA LEU A 65 6.87 3.50 1.32
C LEU A 65 8.36 3.43 1.64
N SER A 66 8.70 3.42 2.93
CA SER A 66 10.03 3.02 3.40
C SER A 66 9.93 1.75 4.23
N SER A 67 10.70 0.72 3.87
CA SER A 67 10.75 -0.56 4.58
C SER A 67 12.16 -0.84 5.05
N THR A 68 12.31 -1.08 6.35
CA THR A 68 13.58 -1.44 7.00
C THR A 68 13.58 -2.92 7.33
N THR A 69 14.63 -3.64 6.92
CA THR A 69 14.89 -5.03 7.29
C THR A 69 16.39 -5.21 7.48
N ASP A 70 16.79 -5.81 8.60
CA ASP A 70 18.20 -6.09 8.92
C ASP A 70 19.12 -4.85 8.79
N GLY A 71 18.62 -3.70 9.25
CA GLY A 71 19.34 -2.41 9.20
C GLY A 71 19.30 -1.68 7.86
N ASN A 72 18.93 -2.34 6.76
CA ASN A 72 18.78 -1.69 5.46
C ASN A 72 17.37 -1.14 5.27
N THR A 73 17.27 0.10 4.82
CA THR A 73 16.02 0.78 4.51
C THR A 73 15.89 0.99 3.01
N LEU A 74 14.88 0.37 2.41
CA LEU A 74 14.51 0.59 1.02
C LEU A 74 13.33 1.57 1.00
N GLY A 75 13.43 2.61 0.18
CA GLY A 75 12.37 3.58 0.00
C GLY A 75 11.96 3.70 -1.45
N TYR A 76 10.68 3.96 -1.68
CA TYR A 76 10.22 4.54 -2.93
C TYR A 76 9.17 5.60 -2.66
N THR A 77 9.18 6.64 -3.48
CA THR A 77 8.24 7.75 -3.43
C THR A 77 7.71 7.99 -4.83
N VAL A 78 6.39 8.11 -4.95
CA VAL A 78 5.70 8.57 -6.14
C VAL A 78 5.10 9.92 -5.81
N GLU A 79 5.56 10.97 -6.49
CA GLU A 79 4.99 12.30 -6.37
C GLU A 79 4.65 12.82 -7.76
N SER A 80 3.36 13.12 -7.98
CA SER A 80 2.86 13.63 -9.27
C SER A 80 3.27 12.76 -10.48
N GLY A 81 3.31 11.43 -10.28
CA GLY A 81 3.67 10.45 -11.32
C GLY A 81 5.18 10.18 -11.48
N ALA A 82 6.04 10.97 -10.84
CA ALA A 82 7.48 10.71 -10.82
C ALA A 82 7.84 9.75 -9.68
N CYS A 83 8.59 8.70 -9.99
CA CYS A 83 9.08 7.75 -9.01
C CYS A 83 10.56 8.03 -8.65
N THR A 84 10.85 8.01 -7.35
CA THR A 84 12.21 8.06 -6.82
C THR A 84 12.44 6.87 -5.89
N LEU A 85 13.65 6.34 -5.91
CA LEU A 85 14.06 5.19 -5.10
C LEU A 85 15.13 5.64 -4.11
N SER A 86 15.17 5.02 -2.94
CA SER A 86 16.24 5.24 -1.98
C SER A 86 16.70 3.96 -1.31
N LEU A 87 17.99 3.92 -1.00
CA LEU A 87 18.65 2.91 -0.17
C LEU A 87 19.33 3.63 0.98
N ASN A 88 18.95 3.31 2.20
CA ASN A 88 19.49 3.89 3.44
C ASN A 88 19.44 5.43 3.45
N GLY A 89 18.37 6.00 2.89
CA GLY A 89 18.16 7.45 2.80
C GLY A 89 18.87 8.14 1.63
N SER A 90 19.67 7.41 0.84
CA SER A 90 20.34 7.92 -0.35
C SER A 90 19.58 7.54 -1.62
N ALA A 91 19.41 8.49 -2.55
CA ALA A 91 18.95 8.21 -3.91
C ALA A 91 20.08 7.76 -4.86
N THR A 92 21.32 7.74 -4.37
CA THR A 92 22.50 7.28 -5.09
C THR A 92 22.94 5.94 -4.53
N PHE A 93 23.02 4.95 -5.41
CA PHE A 93 23.44 3.58 -5.12
C PHE A 93 24.08 2.99 -6.39
N SER A 94 24.94 2.00 -6.21
CA SER A 94 25.58 1.27 -7.30
C SER A 94 24.60 0.38 -8.05
N GLU A 95 24.99 -0.04 -9.27
CA GLU A 95 24.20 -1.00 -10.04
C GLU A 95 24.06 -2.35 -9.32
N GLU A 96 25.09 -2.77 -8.59
CA GLU A 96 25.08 -4.00 -7.81
C GLU A 96 24.14 -3.91 -6.59
N GLU A 97 24.09 -2.76 -5.92
CA GLU A 97 23.10 -2.49 -4.88
C GLU A 97 21.67 -2.47 -5.46
N ALA A 98 21.48 -1.83 -6.62
CA ALA A 98 20.18 -1.80 -7.29
C ALA A 98 19.68 -3.21 -7.63
N LYS A 99 20.56 -4.09 -8.14
CA LYS A 99 20.24 -5.51 -8.41
C LYS A 99 19.97 -6.29 -7.14
N THR A 100 20.83 -6.14 -6.12
CA THR A 100 20.74 -6.89 -4.85
C THR A 100 19.44 -6.59 -4.12
N TYR A 101 19.08 -5.31 -4.02
CA TYR A 101 17.87 -4.85 -3.32
C TYR A 101 16.65 -4.72 -4.24
N ARG A 102 16.79 -5.06 -5.53
CA ARG A 102 15.74 -4.98 -6.55
C ARG A 102 15.07 -3.60 -6.58
N LEU A 103 15.88 -2.56 -6.59
CA LEU A 103 15.44 -1.17 -6.63
C LEU A 103 14.89 -0.85 -8.03
N THR A 104 13.58 -0.96 -8.20
CA THR A 104 12.85 -0.63 -9.44
C THR A 104 11.55 0.10 -9.14
N CYS A 105 11.17 1.01 -10.05
CA CYS A 105 9.89 1.73 -10.02
C CYS A 105 8.72 0.91 -10.57
N ASP A 106 8.94 -0.28 -11.13
CA ASP A 106 7.87 -1.11 -11.69
C ASP A 106 6.77 -1.44 -10.66
N ARG A 107 7.17 -1.56 -9.38
CA ARG A 107 6.25 -1.82 -8.26
C ARG A 107 5.49 -0.59 -7.77
N ALA A 108 5.92 0.60 -8.19
CA ALA A 108 5.37 1.87 -7.73
C ALA A 108 4.36 2.48 -8.72
N ILE A 109 4.33 2.03 -9.98
CA ILE A 109 3.58 2.68 -11.07
C ILE A 109 2.57 1.73 -11.77
N THR A 110 2.36 0.51 -11.27
CA THR A 110 1.33 -0.42 -11.83
C THR A 110 -0.09 0.10 -11.70
#